data_AF-A0A2V8ULK1-F1
#
_entry.id   AF-A0A2V8ULK1-F1
#
_cell.length_a   1.000
_cell.length_b   1.000
_cell.length_c   1.000
_cell.angle_alpha   90.00
_cell.angle_beta   90.00
_cell.angle_gamma   90.00
#
_symmetry.space_group_name_H-M   'P 1'
#
loop_
_entity.id
_entity.type
_entity.pdbx_description
1 polymer ?
#
loop_
_entity_poly.entity_id
_entity_poly.type
_entity_poly.pdbx_seq_one_letter_code
_entity_poly.pdbx_strand_id
1 'polypeptide(L)'
;LSKEPDHIFDLYGPDSRKPGTYAWQCLLARRLAERNVRFIQIYKRGWDQHNDLPRDLALQAKSVDQPSAALIKDLKQRGLLEDTLVIWGGEFGRTVYCQGKLMETNYGRDHHPRCFTMWMAGGGVKAGTVLGETDDYCYNIVSDPVDIHDLQATILNRLGVDHKRLTFKFQGRHFRLTDVSGEVVKKLLV
;
A
#
# COMPACT_ATOMS: atom_id res chain seq x y z
N LEU A 1 7.06 -15.75 -17.20
CA LEU A 1 5.58 -15.68 -17.16
C LEU A 1 4.92 -16.45 -18.31
N SER A 2 5.63 -16.82 -19.37
CA SER A 2 5.10 -17.59 -20.51
C SER A 2 4.55 -18.99 -20.19
N LYS A 3 4.74 -19.50 -18.97
CA LYS A 3 4.25 -20.81 -18.51
C LYS A 3 3.10 -20.71 -17.50
N GLU A 4 2.56 -19.51 -17.25
CA GLU A 4 1.36 -19.39 -16.42
C GLU A 4 0.17 -19.99 -17.16
N PRO A 5 -0.70 -20.74 -16.46
CA PRO A 5 -1.95 -21.19 -17.04
C PRO A 5 -2.92 -20.01 -17.20
N ASP A 6 -3.84 -20.11 -18.16
CA ASP A 6 -4.74 -19.00 -18.53
C ASP A 6 -5.58 -18.48 -17.36
N HIS A 7 -6.06 -19.37 -16.48
CA HIS A 7 -6.83 -18.99 -15.29
C HIS A 7 -6.07 -18.06 -14.33
N ILE A 8 -4.73 -18.09 -14.32
CA ILE A 8 -3.93 -17.14 -13.54
C ILE A 8 -3.94 -15.78 -14.23
N PHE A 9 -3.79 -15.70 -15.55
CA PHE A 9 -3.93 -14.42 -16.25
C PHE A 9 -5.34 -13.83 -16.08
N ASP A 10 -6.37 -14.67 -16.11
CA ASP A 10 -7.76 -14.24 -15.90
C ASP A 10 -7.97 -13.69 -14.48
N LEU A 11 -7.35 -14.30 -13.48
CA LEU A 11 -7.39 -13.83 -12.09
C LEU A 11 -6.83 -12.40 -11.97
N TYR A 12 -5.68 -12.12 -12.59
CA TYR A 12 -5.03 -10.79 -12.56
C TYR A 12 -5.62 -9.80 -13.58
N GLY A 13 -6.44 -10.26 -14.52
CA GLY A 13 -7.07 -9.45 -15.56
C GLY A 13 -6.24 -9.33 -16.85
N PRO A 14 -6.82 -8.81 -17.93
CA PRO A 14 -6.23 -8.85 -19.28
C PRO A 14 -4.87 -8.14 -19.38
N ASP A 15 -4.69 -7.07 -18.60
CA ASP A 15 -3.44 -6.32 -18.57
C ASP A 15 -2.26 -7.14 -18.04
N SER A 16 -2.50 -8.28 -17.37
CA SER A 16 -1.45 -9.18 -16.87
C SER A 16 -0.67 -9.88 -17.97
N ARG A 17 -1.10 -9.77 -19.24
CA ARG A 17 -0.37 -10.24 -20.42
C ARG A 17 0.45 -9.15 -21.12
N LYS A 18 0.34 -7.89 -20.68
CA LYS A 18 1.01 -6.74 -21.28
C LYS A 18 2.19 -6.31 -20.40
N PRO A 19 3.45 -6.52 -20.83
CA PRO A 19 4.61 -6.07 -20.07
C PRO A 19 4.55 -4.58 -19.71
N GLY A 20 4.93 -4.26 -18.47
CA GLY A 20 4.96 -2.89 -17.95
C GLY A 20 3.66 -2.39 -17.32
N THR A 21 2.55 -3.14 -17.40
CA THR A 21 1.32 -2.82 -16.65
C THR A 21 1.48 -3.18 -15.16
N TYR A 22 0.64 -2.59 -14.32
CA TYR A 22 0.56 -2.95 -12.91
C TYR A 22 0.20 -4.43 -12.72
N ALA A 23 -0.74 -4.94 -13.52
CA ALA A 23 -1.16 -6.33 -13.48
C ALA A 23 -0.01 -7.31 -13.80
N TRP A 24 0.78 -7.01 -14.83
CA TRP A 24 1.98 -7.77 -15.15
C TRP A 24 3.00 -7.73 -14.01
N GLN A 25 3.18 -6.56 -13.39
CA GLN A 25 4.09 -6.39 -12.25
C GLN A 25 3.64 -7.16 -11.01
N CYS A 26 2.34 -7.22 -10.71
CA CYS A 26 1.80 -8.04 -9.62
C CYS A 26 2.08 -9.53 -9.87
N LEU A 27 1.83 -10.01 -11.08
CA LEU A 27 2.11 -11.41 -11.44
C LEU A 27 3.62 -11.72 -11.39
N LEU A 28 4.47 -10.78 -11.82
CA LEU A 28 5.92 -10.88 -11.68
C LEU A 28 6.35 -10.89 -10.21
N ALA A 29 5.76 -10.04 -9.37
CA ALA A 29 6.03 -9.98 -7.93
C ALA A 29 5.73 -11.32 -7.27
N ARG A 30 4.59 -11.96 -7.59
CA ARG A 30 4.31 -13.32 -7.11
C ARG A 30 5.40 -14.31 -7.52
N ARG A 31 5.90 -14.25 -8.76
CA ARG A 31 7.00 -15.11 -9.23
C ARG A 31 8.35 -14.82 -8.58
N LEU A 32 8.57 -13.60 -8.10
CA LEU A 32 9.74 -13.23 -7.31
C LEU A 32 9.59 -13.76 -5.87
N ALA A 33 8.39 -13.69 -5.30
CA ALA A 33 8.08 -14.26 -3.99
C ALA A 33 8.31 -15.79 -3.97
N GLU A 34 7.85 -16.52 -4.99
CA GLU A 34 8.15 -17.95 -5.17
C GLU A 34 9.66 -18.28 -5.22
N ARG A 35 10.49 -17.30 -5.57
CA ARG A 35 11.95 -17.43 -5.64
C ARG A 35 12.65 -16.85 -4.41
N ASN A 36 11.93 -16.64 -3.32
CA ASN A 36 12.45 -16.12 -2.04
C ASN A 36 13.10 -14.73 -2.15
N VAL A 37 12.61 -13.88 -3.06
CA VAL A 37 13.02 -12.47 -3.08
C VAL A 37 12.41 -11.77 -1.86
N ARG A 38 13.29 -11.26 -0.99
CA ARG A 38 12.91 -10.75 0.35
C ARG A 38 12.16 -9.43 0.36
N PHE A 39 12.33 -8.62 -0.68
CA PHE A 39 11.69 -7.31 -0.78
C PHE A 39 11.35 -7.03 -2.25
N ILE A 40 10.08 -6.72 -2.50
CA ILE A 40 9.56 -6.46 -3.85
C ILE A 40 8.74 -5.18 -3.77
N GLN A 41 9.08 -4.19 -4.60
CA GLN A 41 8.32 -2.95 -4.71
C GLN A 41 7.69 -2.84 -6.08
N ILE A 42 6.38 -2.61 -6.11
CA ILE A 42 5.64 -2.25 -7.31
C ILE A 42 5.31 -0.77 -7.22
N TYR A 43 5.80 0.03 -8.17
CA TYR A 43 5.57 1.47 -8.17
C TYR A 43 4.50 1.87 -9.17
N LYS A 44 3.36 2.36 -8.68
CA LYS A 44 2.24 2.85 -9.51
C LYS A 44 2.12 4.38 -9.39
N ARG A 45 2.51 5.08 -10.46
CA ARG A 45 2.35 6.53 -10.59
C ARG A 45 0.92 6.92 -10.97
N GLY A 46 0.60 8.21 -10.79
CA GLY A 46 -0.60 8.84 -11.33
C GLY A 46 -1.71 9.11 -10.32
N TRP A 47 -1.42 9.07 -9.02
CA TRP A 47 -2.38 9.36 -7.93
C TRP A 47 -2.37 10.83 -7.48
N ASP A 48 -1.39 11.62 -7.95
CA ASP A 48 -1.25 13.05 -7.62
C ASP A 48 -2.04 13.94 -8.60
N GLN A 49 -3.37 13.83 -8.52
CA GLN A 49 -4.30 14.38 -9.51
C GLN A 49 -4.80 15.77 -9.09
N HIS A 50 -4.18 16.80 -9.67
CA HIS A 50 -4.55 18.21 -9.46
C HIS A 50 -5.57 18.75 -10.47
N ASN A 51 -5.87 17.99 -11.52
CA ASN A 51 -6.92 18.22 -12.52
C ASN A 51 -7.40 16.84 -13.04
N ASP A 52 -8.42 16.80 -13.90
CA ASP A 52 -8.93 15.58 -14.55
C ASP A 52 -9.25 14.41 -13.58
N LEU A 53 -9.46 14.70 -12.28
CA LEU A 53 -9.62 13.70 -11.22
C LEU A 53 -10.73 12.67 -11.54
N PRO A 54 -11.92 13.05 -12.03
CA PRO A 54 -12.98 12.08 -12.33
C PRO A 54 -12.55 11.00 -13.34
N ARG A 55 -11.82 11.41 -14.38
CA ARG A 55 -11.31 10.50 -15.42
C ARG A 55 -10.13 9.70 -14.88
N ASP A 56 -9.12 10.38 -14.35
CA ASP A 56 -7.87 9.73 -13.97
C ASP A 56 -8.04 8.83 -12.75
N LEU A 57 -8.82 9.20 -11.74
CA LEU A 57 -9.07 8.35 -10.57
C LEU A 57 -9.75 7.03 -10.96
N ALA A 58 -10.75 7.08 -11.84
CA ALA A 58 -11.43 5.88 -12.34
C ALA A 58 -10.46 4.95 -13.08
N LEU A 59 -9.57 5.52 -13.92
CA LEU A 59 -8.53 4.76 -14.61
C LEU A 59 -7.51 4.15 -13.64
N GLN A 60 -7.06 4.93 -12.65
CA GLN A 60 -6.11 4.46 -11.63
C GLN A 60 -6.70 3.31 -10.83
N ALA A 61 -7.89 3.50 -10.25
CA ALA A 61 -8.58 2.51 -9.43
C ALA A 61 -8.79 1.20 -10.22
N LYS A 62 -9.31 1.29 -11.44
CA LYS A 62 -9.50 0.11 -12.31
C LYS A 62 -8.20 -0.64 -12.58
N SER A 63 -7.08 0.08 -12.74
CA SER A 63 -5.79 -0.53 -13.05
C SER A 63 -5.15 -1.30 -11.88
N VAL A 64 -5.55 -1.01 -10.64
CA VAL A 64 -4.96 -1.61 -9.43
C VAL A 64 -5.88 -2.57 -8.71
N ASP A 65 -7.20 -2.42 -8.81
CA ASP A 65 -8.18 -3.16 -8.01
C ASP A 65 -8.07 -4.68 -8.22
N GLN A 66 -8.38 -5.17 -9.42
CA GLN A 66 -8.31 -6.60 -9.74
C GLN A 66 -6.91 -7.20 -9.51
N PRO A 67 -5.80 -6.60 -9.99
CA PRO A 67 -4.50 -7.22 -9.83
C PRO A 67 -3.98 -7.24 -8.39
N SER A 68 -4.34 -6.25 -7.57
CA SER A 68 -3.99 -6.25 -6.14
C SER A 68 -4.71 -7.38 -5.42
N ALA A 69 -6.02 -7.53 -5.66
CA ALA A 69 -6.81 -8.63 -5.11
C ALA A 69 -6.30 -10.00 -5.59
N ALA A 70 -5.93 -10.10 -6.87
CA ALA A 70 -5.35 -11.30 -7.47
C ALA A 70 -4.04 -11.71 -6.79
N LEU A 71 -3.13 -10.76 -6.56
CA LEU A 71 -1.85 -11.01 -5.89
C LEU A 71 -2.06 -11.62 -4.50
N ILE A 72 -2.95 -11.05 -3.69
CA ILE A 72 -3.25 -11.59 -2.35
C ILE A 72 -3.83 -13.01 -2.44
N LYS A 73 -4.79 -13.23 -3.34
CA LYS A 73 -5.43 -14.54 -3.52
C LYS A 73 -4.42 -15.60 -4.00
N ASP A 74 -3.58 -15.26 -4.96
CA ASP A 74 -2.58 -16.16 -5.56
C ASP A 74 -1.46 -16.50 -4.56
N LEU A 75 -0.99 -15.51 -3.77
CA LEU A 75 -0.07 -15.78 -2.66
C LEU A 75 -0.70 -16.72 -1.62
N LYS A 76 -1.97 -16.51 -1.27
CA LYS A 76 -2.69 -17.37 -0.32
C LYS A 76 -2.85 -18.79 -0.85
N GLN A 77 -3.24 -18.97 -2.11
CA GLN A 77 -3.40 -20.29 -2.74
C GLN A 77 -2.10 -21.10 -2.74
N ARG A 78 -0.94 -20.43 -2.70
CA ARG A 78 0.39 -21.03 -2.68
C ARG A 78 0.98 -21.18 -1.28
N GLY A 79 0.27 -20.75 -0.23
CA GLY A 79 0.78 -20.72 1.14
C GLY A 79 1.83 -19.64 1.41
N LEU A 80 2.13 -18.78 0.44
CA LEU A 80 3.14 -17.71 0.55
C LEU A 80 2.62 -16.49 1.33
N LEU A 81 1.31 -16.35 1.50
CA LEU A 81 0.77 -15.21 2.25
C LEU A 81 1.06 -15.31 3.76
N GLU A 82 1.31 -16.52 4.27
CA GLU A 82 1.57 -16.74 5.70
C GLU A 82 2.89 -16.08 6.15
N ASP A 83 3.92 -16.08 5.29
CA ASP A 83 5.24 -15.50 5.56
C ASP A 83 5.56 -14.24 4.72
N THR A 84 4.65 -13.82 3.83
CA THR A 84 4.78 -12.58 3.06
C THR A 84 3.87 -11.49 3.60
N LEU A 85 4.46 -10.39 4.08
CA LEU A 85 3.72 -9.16 4.38
C LEU A 85 3.51 -8.35 3.09
N VAL A 86 2.25 -8.20 2.67
CA VAL A 86 1.87 -7.33 1.55
C VAL A 86 1.34 -6.01 2.11
N ILE A 87 1.86 -4.90 1.58
CA ILE A 87 1.49 -3.55 1.99
C ILE A 87 1.09 -2.77 0.73
N TRP A 88 -0.02 -2.05 0.80
CA TRP A 88 -0.47 -1.16 -0.25
C TRP A 88 -0.94 0.16 0.35
N GLY A 89 -0.55 1.24 -0.30
CA GLY A 89 -0.93 2.59 0.11
C GLY A 89 -0.14 3.64 -0.65
N GLY A 90 -0.45 4.89 -0.33
CA GLY A 90 0.26 6.06 -0.82
C GLY A 90 1.11 6.72 0.27
N GLU A 91 1.44 7.98 0.03
CA GLU A 91 2.31 8.81 0.86
C GLU A 91 1.57 9.94 1.59
N PHE A 92 0.39 10.33 1.10
CA PHE A 92 -0.45 11.39 1.67
C PHE A 92 -1.92 11.22 1.25
N GLY A 93 -2.81 11.96 1.91
CA GLY A 93 -4.22 12.03 1.56
C GLY A 93 -4.51 13.08 0.48
N ARG A 94 -5.76 13.16 0.04
CA ARG A 94 -6.26 14.24 -0.83
C ARG A 94 -7.37 15.00 -0.12
N THR A 95 -7.37 16.31 -0.27
CA THR A 95 -8.40 17.20 0.28
C THR A 95 -9.78 16.83 -0.26
N VAL A 96 -10.84 17.13 0.50
CA VAL A 96 -12.22 16.88 0.04
C VAL A 96 -12.79 17.99 -0.83
N TYR A 97 -12.15 19.16 -0.83
CA TYR A 97 -12.54 20.30 -1.64
C TYR A 97 -11.79 20.36 -2.97
N CYS A 98 -12.41 21.03 -3.94
CA CYS A 98 -11.84 21.25 -5.27
C CYS A 98 -10.63 22.18 -5.19
N GLN A 99 -9.56 21.80 -5.87
CA GLN A 99 -8.48 22.72 -6.24
C GLN A 99 -8.76 23.31 -7.62
N GLY A 100 -8.71 24.63 -7.74
CA GLY A 100 -9.02 25.34 -8.98
C GLY A 100 -10.53 25.50 -9.21
N LYS A 101 -10.95 25.52 -10.48
CA LYS A 101 -12.36 25.73 -10.85
C LYS A 101 -13.15 24.44 -10.68
N LEU A 102 -14.27 24.50 -9.96
CA LEU A 102 -15.18 23.37 -9.81
C LEU A 102 -15.94 23.14 -11.13
N MET A 103 -15.43 22.21 -11.93
CA MET A 103 -16.03 21.73 -13.18
C MET A 103 -16.17 20.23 -13.09
N GLU A 104 -17.35 19.70 -13.38
CA GLU A 104 -17.70 18.28 -13.21
C GLU A 104 -16.68 17.31 -13.81
N THR A 105 -16.03 17.69 -14.91
CA THR A 105 -15.15 16.80 -15.69
C THR A 105 -13.66 17.00 -15.44
N ASN A 106 -13.23 18.10 -14.83
CA ASN A 106 -11.81 18.51 -14.81
C ASN A 106 -11.31 18.98 -13.44
N TYR A 107 -12.14 18.93 -12.40
CA TYR A 107 -11.67 19.33 -11.07
C TYR A 107 -10.53 18.42 -10.56
N GLY A 108 -9.71 18.96 -9.67
CA GLY A 108 -8.73 18.20 -8.90
C GLY A 108 -8.87 18.47 -7.40
N ARG A 109 -7.93 17.93 -6.63
CA ARG A 109 -7.83 18.10 -5.16
C ARG A 109 -6.40 18.41 -4.80
N ASP A 110 -6.17 19.13 -3.72
CA ASP A 110 -4.82 19.40 -3.19
C ASP A 110 -4.34 18.28 -2.23
N HIS A 111 -3.07 18.30 -1.83
CA HIS A 111 -2.48 17.41 -0.82
C HIS A 111 -3.17 17.57 0.54
N HIS A 112 -3.44 16.45 1.22
CA HIS A 112 -3.94 16.43 2.60
C HIS A 112 -3.00 15.65 3.51
N PRO A 113 -2.19 16.32 4.34
CA PRO A 113 -1.15 15.66 5.12
C PRO A 113 -1.63 15.05 6.44
N ARG A 114 -2.89 15.30 6.86
CA ARG A 114 -3.35 14.88 8.20
C ARG A 114 -3.69 13.41 8.30
N CYS A 115 -4.29 12.84 7.25
CA CYS A 115 -4.75 11.46 7.27
C CYS A 115 -4.83 10.88 5.86
N PHE A 116 -4.55 9.58 5.77
CA PHE A 116 -4.66 8.76 4.57
C PHE A 116 -4.79 7.29 4.98
N THR A 117 -5.17 6.44 4.02
CA THR A 117 -5.42 5.02 4.28
C THR A 117 -4.31 4.16 3.69
N MET A 118 -3.93 3.13 4.42
CA MET A 118 -3.10 2.02 3.95
C MET A 118 -3.77 0.70 4.32
N TRP A 119 -3.48 -0.36 3.59
CA TRP A 119 -3.88 -1.71 3.98
C TRP A 119 -2.69 -2.67 3.94
N MET A 120 -2.78 -3.70 4.78
CA MET A 120 -1.79 -4.77 4.87
C MET A 120 -2.47 -6.14 4.88
N ALA A 121 -1.79 -7.16 4.38
CA ALA A 121 -2.26 -8.54 4.38
C ALA A 121 -1.08 -9.52 4.51
N GLY A 122 -1.33 -10.67 5.16
CA GLY A 122 -0.32 -11.71 5.36
C GLY A 122 0.73 -11.36 6.42
N GLY A 123 1.76 -12.19 6.54
CA GLY A 123 2.93 -11.93 7.40
C GLY A 123 2.58 -11.67 8.87
N GLY A 124 1.58 -12.36 9.42
CA GLY A 124 1.16 -12.22 10.82
C GLY A 124 0.36 -10.95 11.14
N VAL A 125 -0.24 -10.30 10.14
CA VAL A 125 -1.24 -9.23 10.32
C VAL A 125 -2.64 -9.82 10.51
N LYS A 126 -3.40 -9.26 11.46
CA LYS A 126 -4.75 -9.70 11.82
C LYS A 126 -5.77 -9.30 10.75
N ALA A 127 -6.32 -10.30 10.06
CA ALA A 127 -7.35 -10.10 9.03
C ALA A 127 -8.65 -9.47 9.58
N GLY A 128 -9.35 -8.70 8.74
CA GLY A 128 -10.64 -8.09 9.09
C GLY A 128 -10.57 -6.94 10.10
N THR A 129 -9.37 -6.43 10.37
CA THR A 129 -9.16 -5.30 11.29
C THR A 129 -9.19 -3.99 10.52
N VAL A 130 -9.97 -3.04 11.01
CA VAL A 130 -9.92 -1.62 10.62
C VAL A 130 -9.49 -0.83 11.85
N LEU A 131 -8.52 0.07 11.68
CA LEU A 131 -7.98 0.89 12.76
C LEU A 131 -7.82 2.32 12.25
N GLY A 132 -8.31 3.28 13.04
CA GLY A 132 -8.40 4.67 12.65
C GLY A 132 -9.77 5.01 12.08
N GLU A 133 -10.22 6.22 12.38
CA GLU A 133 -11.47 6.79 11.89
C GLU A 133 -11.25 8.28 11.63
N THR A 134 -11.87 8.78 10.57
CA THR A 134 -11.93 10.20 10.25
C THR A 134 -13.35 10.73 10.38
N ASP A 135 -13.49 12.05 10.47
CA ASP A 135 -14.80 12.70 10.35
C ASP A 135 -15.48 12.39 9.00
N ASP A 136 -16.77 12.72 8.90
CA ASP A 136 -17.60 12.50 7.69
C ASP A 136 -17.03 13.18 6.43
N TYR A 137 -16.10 14.11 6.60
CA TYR A 137 -15.44 14.85 5.53
C TYR A 137 -13.99 14.38 5.31
N CYS A 138 -13.58 13.26 5.89
CA CYS A 138 -12.23 12.70 5.78
C CYS A 138 -11.11 13.72 6.07
N TYR A 139 -11.39 14.74 6.88
CA TYR A 139 -10.50 15.89 7.07
C TYR A 139 -9.71 15.80 8.36
N ASN A 140 -10.35 15.40 9.46
CA ASN A 140 -9.71 15.17 10.75
C ASN A 140 -9.85 13.72 11.20
N ILE A 141 -8.87 13.29 11.98
CA ILE A 141 -8.90 12.01 12.70
C ILE A 141 -9.84 12.18 13.90
N VAL A 142 -10.77 11.23 14.08
CA VAL A 142 -11.70 11.23 15.22
C VAL A 142 -11.42 10.11 16.22
N SER A 143 -10.84 8.97 15.79
CA SER A 143 -10.51 7.88 16.70
C SER A 143 -9.34 7.01 16.22
N ASP A 144 -8.64 6.38 17.18
CA ASP A 144 -7.62 5.34 17.00
C ASP A 144 -6.59 5.52 15.84
N PRO A 145 -5.93 6.69 15.71
CA PRO A 145 -4.94 6.86 14.64
C PRO A 145 -3.75 5.93 14.77
N VAL A 146 -3.12 5.65 13.63
CA VAL A 146 -1.79 5.04 13.54
C VAL A 146 -0.83 6.08 12.99
N ASP A 147 0.14 6.50 13.80
CA ASP A 147 1.22 7.37 13.33
C ASP A 147 2.12 6.63 12.33
N ILE A 148 2.72 7.35 11.40
CA ILE A 148 3.62 6.74 10.41
C ILE A 148 4.81 6.03 11.06
N HIS A 149 5.31 6.55 12.18
CA HIS A 149 6.40 5.89 12.92
C HIS A 149 5.95 4.58 13.54
N ASP A 150 4.70 4.49 14.03
CA ASP A 150 4.14 3.28 14.62
C ASP A 150 3.86 2.22 13.53
N LEU A 151 3.38 2.65 12.36
CA LEU A 151 3.24 1.77 11.20
C LEU A 151 4.60 1.19 10.79
N GLN A 152 5.63 2.04 10.65
CA GLN A 152 6.97 1.59 10.29
C GLN A 152 7.60 0.68 11.37
N ALA A 153 7.39 0.97 12.66
CA ALA A 153 7.79 0.09 13.75
C ALA A 153 7.12 -1.28 13.65
N THR A 154 5.83 -1.30 13.30
CA THR A 154 5.03 -2.53 13.14
C THR A 154 5.50 -3.35 11.95
N ILE A 155 5.78 -2.71 10.81
CA ILE A 155 6.33 -3.37 9.61
C ILE A 155 7.70 -4.00 9.94
N LEU A 156 8.62 -3.24 10.54
CA LEU A 156 9.94 -3.76 10.93
C LEU A 156 9.82 -4.92 11.92
N ASN A 157 8.90 -4.84 12.88
CA ASN A 157 8.61 -5.93 13.79
C ASN A 157 8.16 -7.20 13.07
N ARG A 158 7.29 -7.10 12.06
CA ARG A 158 6.87 -8.25 11.21
C ARG A 158 8.00 -8.81 10.37
N LEU A 159 9.00 -7.99 10.02
CA LEU A 159 10.22 -8.43 9.35
C LEU A 159 11.27 -9.03 10.33
N GLY A 160 10.94 -9.17 11.61
CA GLY A 160 11.87 -9.68 12.64
C GLY A 160 12.96 -8.68 13.02
N VAL A 161 12.77 -7.40 12.72
CA VAL A 161 13.74 -6.32 12.98
C VAL A 161 13.29 -5.48 14.18
N ASP A 162 14.17 -5.34 15.16
CA ASP A 162 14.00 -4.34 16.22
C ASP A 162 14.33 -2.94 15.68
N HIS A 163 13.29 -2.15 15.42
CA HIS A 163 13.42 -0.80 14.87
C HIS A 163 14.24 0.14 15.75
N LYS A 164 14.32 -0.08 17.07
CA LYS A 164 15.10 0.76 17.99
C LYS A 164 16.60 0.48 17.88
N ARG A 165 16.97 -0.70 17.37
CA ARG A 165 18.37 -1.14 17.16
C ARG A 165 18.87 -0.91 15.73
N LEU A 166 17.98 -0.88 14.74
CA LEU A 166 18.32 -0.54 13.36
C LEU A 166 18.64 0.96 13.27
N THR A 167 19.90 1.30 13.55
CA THR A 167 20.38 2.68 13.56
C THR A 167 21.56 2.88 12.63
N PHE A 168 21.69 4.10 12.08
CA PHE A 168 22.81 4.52 11.26
C PHE A 168 23.36 5.85 11.78
N LYS A 169 24.69 5.95 11.95
CA LYS A 169 25.33 7.16 12.44
C LYS A 169 25.60 8.12 11.28
N PHE A 170 25.01 9.31 11.33
CA PHE A 170 25.22 10.37 10.35
C PHE A 170 25.33 11.72 11.07
N GLN A 171 26.30 12.55 10.70
CA GLN A 171 26.51 13.90 11.29
C GLN A 171 26.41 13.95 12.83
N GLY A 172 26.94 12.93 13.52
CA GLY A 172 26.95 12.87 14.99
C GLY A 172 25.67 12.36 15.66
N ARG A 173 24.59 12.10 14.91
CA ARG A 173 23.35 11.51 15.42
C ARG A 173 23.19 10.07 14.95
N HIS A 174 22.64 9.22 15.81
CA HIS A 174 22.14 7.90 15.42
C HIS A 174 20.71 8.07 14.90
N PHE A 175 20.52 7.88 13.60
CA PHE A 175 19.22 7.90 12.94
C PHE A 175 18.61 6.50 12.92
N ARG A 176 17.28 6.42 13.00
CA ARG A 176 16.49 5.23 12.70
C ARG A 176 15.24 5.63 11.93
N LEU A 177 14.60 4.67 11.26
CA LEU A 177 13.44 4.92 10.40
C LEU A 177 12.24 5.53 11.14
N THR A 178 12.06 5.19 12.42
CA THR A 178 10.96 5.69 13.26
C THR A 178 11.34 6.94 14.06
N ASP A 179 12.48 7.56 13.72
CA ASP A 179 13.12 8.66 14.43
C ASP A 179 13.13 8.51 15.97
N VAL A 180 12.63 9.46 16.76
CA VAL A 180 12.54 9.35 18.22
C VAL A 180 11.26 8.65 18.71
N SER A 181 10.41 8.23 17.77
CA SER A 181 9.07 7.68 18.00
C SER A 181 8.97 6.20 17.58
N GLY A 182 7.73 5.70 17.46
CA GLY A 182 7.40 4.38 16.97
C GLY A 182 7.15 3.37 18.09
N GLU A 183 5.91 2.92 18.18
CA GLU A 183 5.48 1.79 18.99
C GLU A 183 4.77 0.76 18.11
N VAL A 184 4.99 -0.52 18.39
CA VAL A 184 4.38 -1.60 17.61
C VAL A 184 2.87 -1.61 17.85
N VAL A 185 2.08 -1.48 16.78
CA VAL A 185 0.62 -1.46 16.80
C VAL A 185 0.10 -2.89 16.97
N LYS A 186 0.10 -3.39 18.20
CA LYS A 186 -0.33 -4.75 18.53
C LYS A 186 -1.75 -5.08 18.09
N LYS A 187 -2.63 -4.07 17.99
CA LYS A 187 -4.01 -4.22 17.50
C LYS A 187 -4.08 -4.80 16.07
N LEU A 188 -3.03 -4.59 15.26
CA LEU A 188 -2.94 -5.05 13.86
C LEU A 188 -2.36 -6.47 13.72
N LEU A 189 -1.94 -7.12 14.81
CA LEU A 189 -1.14 -8.34 14.77
C LEU A 189 -1.92 -9.53 15.33
N VAL A 190 -1.59 -10.73 14.84
CA VAL A 190 -2.04 -12.02 15.41
C VAL A 190 -1.13 -12.44 16.56
#